data_AF-A0A6C2UQH6-F1
#
_entry.id   AF-A0A6C2UQH6-F1
#
_cell.length_a   1.000
_cell.length_b   1.000
_cell.length_c   1.000
_cell.angle_alpha   90.00
_cell.angle_beta   90.00
_cell.angle_gamma   90.00
#
_symmetry.space_group_name_H-M   'P 1'
#
loop_
_entity.id
_entity.type
_entity.pdbx_description
1 polymer ?
#
loop_
_entity_poly.entity_id
_entity_poly.type
_entity_poly.pdbx_seq_one_letter_code
_entity_poly.pdbx_strand_id
1 'polypeptide(L)'
;MQQTEKYWNMILRGAMSIVAVMLLVGVILAFSPKVKQLQAYQNTNDMLQQRIDVTVTAERELKEKQRRFLSDPAFVEKVAHEVGYARAGETIFHFPEETGSR
;
A
#
# COMPACT_ATOMS: atom_id res chain seq x y z
N MET A 1 58.98 -6.65 -42.78
CA MET A 1 58.05 -7.40 -41.91
C MET A 1 57.38 -6.55 -40.82
N GLN A 2 57.88 -5.36 -40.47
CA GLN A 2 57.28 -4.50 -39.42
C GLN A 2 55.93 -3.84 -39.80
N GLN A 3 55.62 -3.68 -41.09
CA GLN A 3 54.38 -3.03 -41.51
C GLN A 3 53.15 -3.92 -41.26
N THR A 4 53.24 -5.22 -41.52
CA THR A 4 52.17 -6.21 -41.29
C THR A 4 51.77 -6.31 -39.82
N GLU A 5 52.73 -6.25 -38.89
CA GLU A 5 52.43 -6.29 -37.45
C GLU A 5 51.67 -5.05 -36.99
N LYS A 6 51.97 -3.88 -37.59
CA LYS A 6 51.30 -2.62 -37.26
C LYS A 6 49.84 -2.63 -37.70
N TYR A 7 49.54 -3.13 -38.90
CA TYR A 7 48.16 -3.32 -39.36
C TYR A 7 47.41 -4.38 -38.54
N TRP A 8 48.07 -5.49 -38.20
CA TRP A 8 47.48 -6.53 -37.38
C TRP A 8 47.08 -6.03 -35.99
N ASN A 9 47.97 -5.28 -35.33
CA ASN A 9 47.66 -4.63 -34.05
C ASN A 9 46.56 -3.57 -34.15
N MET A 10 46.46 -2.85 -35.28
CA MET A 10 45.41 -1.86 -35.48
C MET A 10 44.03 -2.51 -35.63
N ILE A 11 43.96 -3.64 -36.35
CA ILE A 11 42.76 -4.46 -36.48
C ILE A 11 42.38 -5.07 -35.13
N LEU A 12 43.34 -5.66 -34.41
CA LEU A 12 43.10 -6.26 -33.09
C LEU A 12 42.59 -5.23 -32.08
N ARG A 13 43.13 -4.01 -32.08
CA ARG A 13 42.68 -2.92 -31.20
C ARG A 13 41.26 -2.47 -31.52
N GLY A 14 40.89 -2.44 -32.80
CA GLY A 14 39.50 -2.22 -33.23
C GLY A 14 38.57 -3.32 -32.73
N ALA A 15 38.94 -4.59 -32.92
CA ALA A 15 38.17 -5.73 -32.43
C ALA A 15 37.98 -5.70 -30.91
N MET A 16 39.04 -5.40 -30.14
CA MET A 16 38.97 -5.25 -28.68
C MET A 16 38.02 -4.11 -28.25
N SER A 17 38.00 -2.99 -28.99
CA SER A 17 37.08 -1.89 -28.70
C SER A 17 35.62 -2.30 -28.90
N ILE A 18 35.32 -3.08 -29.95
CA ILE A 18 33.97 -3.58 -30.23
C ILE A 18 33.53 -4.54 -29.12
N VAL A 19 34.40 -5.47 -28.71
CA VAL A 19 34.12 -6.39 -27.61
C VAL A 19 33.87 -5.64 -26.30
N ALA A 20 34.69 -4.63 -26.00
CA ALA A 20 34.53 -3.81 -24.81
C ALA A 20 33.19 -3.06 -24.80
N VAL A 21 32.78 -2.48 -25.93
CA VAL A 21 31.46 -1.83 -26.07
C VAL A 21 30.33 -2.84 -25.89
N MET A 22 30.45 -4.04 -26.47
CA MET A 22 29.46 -5.10 -26.33
C MET A 22 29.28 -5.54 -24.87
N LEU A 23 30.37 -5.69 -24.13
CA LEU A 23 30.33 -6.00 -22.70
C LEU A 23 29.67 -4.88 -21.90
N LEU A 24 29.98 -3.62 -22.22
CA LEU A 24 29.42 -2.46 -21.52
C LEU A 24 27.89 -2.37 -21.73
N VAL A 25 27.43 -2.58 -22.96
CA VAL A 25 25.99 -2.65 -23.29
C VAL A 25 25.32 -3.83 -22.57
N GLY A 26 25.98 -5.00 -22.53
CA GLY A 26 25.49 -6.17 -21.80
C GLY A 26 25.31 -5.91 -20.31
N VAL A 27 26.25 -5.21 -19.67
CA VAL A 27 26.15 -4.81 -18.27
C VAL A 27 24.97 -3.84 -18.08
N ILE A 28 24.85 -2.80 -18.91
CA ILE A 28 23.74 -1.83 -18.80
C ILE A 28 22.38 -2.54 -18.94
N LEU A 29 22.24 -3.45 -19.90
CA LEU A 29 21.01 -4.22 -20.11
C LEU A 29 20.74 -5.20 -18.96
N ALA A 30 21.75 -5.81 -18.36
CA ALA A 30 21.59 -6.70 -17.21
C ALA A 30 21.17 -5.94 -15.93
N PHE A 31 21.60 -4.68 -15.78
CA PHE A 31 21.23 -3.84 -14.63
C PHE A 31 19.88 -3.12 -14.81
N SER A 32 19.42 -2.87 -16.04
CA SER A 32 18.11 -2.28 -16.35
C SER A 32 16.90 -3.01 -15.73
N PRO A 33 16.77 -4.36 -15.79
CA PRO A 33 15.64 -5.05 -15.17
C PRO A 33 15.67 -5.02 -13.63
N LYS A 34 16.84 -4.83 -13.00
CA LYS A 34 16.93 -4.69 -11.53
C LYS A 34 16.32 -3.38 -11.03
N VAL A 35 16.43 -2.30 -11.81
CA VAL A 35 15.84 -1.00 -11.45
C VAL A 35 14.31 -1.06 -11.48
N LYS A 36 13.73 -1.76 -12.47
CA LYS A 36 12.28 -1.96 -12.55
C LYS A 36 11.73 -2.79 -11.39
N GLN A 37 12.47 -3.79 -10.92
CA GLN A 37 12.08 -4.59 -9.75
C GLN A 37 12.04 -3.75 -8.47
N LEU A 38 12.99 -2.82 -8.30
CA LEU A 38 13.03 -1.96 -7.12
C LEU A 38 11.81 -1.02 -7.02
N GLN A 39 11.26 -0.56 -8.14
CA GLN A 39 10.00 0.21 -8.15
C GLN A 39 8.79 -0.63 -7.78
N ALA A 40 8.73 -1.90 -8.21
CA ALA A 40 7.64 -2.81 -7.84
C ALA A 40 7.65 -3.11 -6.32
N TYR A 41 8.82 -3.27 -5.72
CA TYR A 41 8.96 -3.47 -4.27
C TYR A 41 8.56 -2.23 -3.45
N GLN A 42 8.89 -1.02 -3.92
CA GLN A 42 8.47 0.22 -3.26
C GLN A 42 6.95 0.39 -3.29
N ASN A 43 6.31 0.21 -4.45
CA ASN A 43 4.86 0.33 -4.57
C ASN A 43 4.10 -0.68 -3.70
N THR A 44 4.65 -1.89 -3.53
CA THR A 44 4.02 -2.93 -2.70
C THR A 44 4.13 -2.58 -1.21
N ASN A 45 5.29 -2.07 -0.78
CA ASN A 45 5.49 -1.62 0.60
C ASN A 45 4.60 -0.43 0.94
N ASP A 46 4.52 0.58 0.08
CA ASP A 46 3.68 1.76 0.32
C ASP A 46 2.19 1.39 0.44
N MET A 47 1.72 0.46 -0.42
CA MET A 47 0.35 -0.05 -0.33
C MET A 47 0.10 -0.82 0.97
N LEU A 48 1.08 -1.60 1.43
CA LEU A 48 0.97 -2.34 2.69
C LEU A 48 0.99 -1.40 3.90
N GLN A 49 1.85 -0.38 3.87
CA GLN A 49 1.96 0.66 4.89
C GLN A 49 0.64 1.42 5.02
N GLN A 50 0.05 1.82 3.88
CA GLN A 50 -1.24 2.51 3.85
C GLN A 50 -2.36 1.64 4.46
N ARG A 51 -2.36 0.34 4.18
CA ARG A 51 -3.33 -0.58 4.79
C ARG A 51 -3.15 -0.69 6.31
N ILE A 52 -1.91 -0.73 6.79
CA ILE A 52 -1.61 -0.76 8.22
C ILE A 52 -2.14 0.50 8.89
N ASP A 53 -1.88 1.69 8.32
CA ASP A 53 -2.34 2.95 8.90
C ASP A 53 -3.87 3.05 8.97
N VAL A 54 -4.59 2.59 7.94
CA VAL A 54 -6.06 2.54 7.95
C VAL A 54 -6.58 1.58 9.01
N THR A 55 -5.97 0.42 9.19
CA THR A 55 -6.40 -0.53 10.22
C THR A 55 -6.10 -0.02 11.63
N VAL A 56 -4.92 0.56 11.85
CA VAL A 56 -4.53 1.10 13.17
C VAL A 56 -5.40 2.28 13.58
N THR A 57 -5.76 3.16 12.64
CA THR A 57 -6.69 4.26 12.91
C THR A 57 -8.08 3.76 13.26
N ALA A 58 -8.61 2.78 12.52
CA ALA A 58 -9.88 2.13 12.84
C ALA A 58 -9.88 1.45 14.22
N GLU A 59 -8.81 0.75 14.58
CA GLU A 59 -8.69 0.13 15.91
C GLU A 59 -8.66 1.16 17.05
N ARG A 60 -8.00 2.30 16.85
CA ARG A 60 -7.99 3.40 17.83
C ARG A 60 -9.38 3.99 18.01
N GLU A 61 -10.10 4.25 16.92
CA GLU A 61 -11.48 4.74 16.99
C GLU A 61 -12.40 3.75 17.71
N LEU A 62 -12.28 2.45 17.42
CA LEU A 62 -13.04 1.39 18.10
C LEU A 62 -12.72 1.33 19.60
N LYS A 63 -11.44 1.41 19.98
CA LYS A 63 -11.04 1.45 21.39
C LYS A 63 -11.53 2.71 22.11
N GLU A 64 -11.52 3.87 21.46
CA GLU A 64 -12.09 5.08 22.04
C GLU A 64 -13.59 4.99 22.23
N LYS A 65 -14.32 4.45 21.24
CA LYS A 65 -15.75 4.16 21.37
C LYS A 65 -16.01 3.20 22.52
N GLN A 66 -15.26 2.10 22.61
CA GLN A 66 -15.38 1.13 23.71
C GLN A 66 -15.08 1.77 25.08
N ARG A 67 -14.09 2.65 25.16
CA ARG A 67 -13.79 3.40 26.39
C ARG A 67 -14.93 4.32 26.78
N ARG A 68 -15.55 5.02 25.81
CA ARG A 68 -16.74 5.86 26.03
C ARG A 68 -17.95 5.04 26.46
N PHE A 69 -18.16 3.86 25.87
CA PHE A 69 -19.17 2.89 26.31
C PHE A 69 -18.99 2.46 27.77
N LEU A 70 -17.75 2.31 28.25
CA LEU A 70 -17.50 1.91 29.64
C LEU A 70 -17.57 3.08 30.63
N SER A 71 -17.27 4.30 30.18
CA SER A 71 -17.19 5.47 31.06
C SER A 71 -18.50 6.26 31.18
N ASP A 72 -19.39 6.18 30.20
CA ASP A 72 -20.62 6.97 30.16
C ASP A 72 -21.88 6.08 30.11
N PRO A 73 -22.55 5.85 31.24
CA PRO A 73 -23.77 5.05 31.29
C PRO A 73 -24.94 5.67 30.52
N ALA A 74 -24.98 7.00 30.34
CA ALA A 74 -26.03 7.64 29.54
C ALA A 74 -25.84 7.37 28.03
N PHE A 75 -24.59 7.25 27.57
CA PHE A 75 -24.27 6.84 26.21
C PHE A 75 -24.68 5.39 25.93
N VAL A 76 -24.47 4.48 26.90
CA VAL A 76 -24.91 3.08 26.81
C VAL A 76 -26.43 2.99 26.70
N GLU A 77 -27.16 3.77 27.50
CA GLU A 77 -28.63 3.81 27.47
C GLU A 77 -29.14 4.31 26.11
N LYS A 78 -28.54 5.38 25.57
CA LYS A 78 -28.89 5.90 24.24
C LYS A 78 -28.62 4.87 23.12
N VAL A 79 -27.45 4.23 23.12
CA VAL A 79 -27.15 3.21 22.11
C VAL A 79 -28.07 2.00 22.27
N ALA A 80 -28.33 1.55 23.50
CA ALA A 80 -29.29 0.48 23.76
C ALA A 80 -30.65 0.79 23.16
N HIS A 81 -31.17 2.01 23.37
CA HIS A 81 -32.42 2.46 22.77
C HIS A 81 -32.39 2.51 21.23
N GLU A 82 -31.28 2.92 20.62
CA GLU A 82 -31.10 2.91 19.16
C GLU A 82 -31.11 1.49 18.56
N VAL A 83 -30.59 0.49 19.27
CA VAL A 83 -30.68 -0.93 18.84
C VAL A 83 -31.98 -1.62 19.28
N GLY A 84 -32.90 -0.91 19.95
CA GLY A 84 -34.20 -1.41 20.37
C GLY A 84 -34.23 -2.12 21.72
N TYR A 85 -33.15 -2.03 22.51
CA TYR A 85 -33.13 -2.46 23.91
C TYR A 85 -33.58 -1.31 24.81
N ALA A 86 -34.44 -1.60 25.79
CA ALA A 86 -34.88 -0.62 26.79
C ALA A 86 -34.69 -1.16 28.21
N ARG A 87 -34.71 -0.26 29.20
CA ARG A 87 -34.63 -0.66 30.61
C ARG A 87 -35.92 -1.41 30.98
N ALA A 88 -35.80 -2.42 31.86
CA ALA A 88 -36.95 -3.14 32.38
C ALA A 88 -37.94 -2.16 33.05
N GLY A 89 -39.18 -2.12 32.56
CA GLY A 89 -40.25 -1.23 33.05
C GLY A 89 -40.37 0.12 32.35
N GLU A 90 -39.57 0.38 31.30
CA GLU A 90 -39.64 1.61 30.50
C GLU A 90 -40.75 1.55 29.44
N THR A 91 -41.51 2.64 29.27
CA THR A 91 -42.55 2.75 28.23
C THR A 91 -41.96 3.40 26.99
N ILE A 92 -41.76 2.61 25.93
CA ILE A 92 -41.24 3.09 24.64
C ILE A 92 -42.40 3.58 23.77
N PHE A 93 -42.34 4.83 23.31
CA PHE A 93 -43.26 5.34 22.29
C PHE A 93 -42.64 5.13 20.91
N HIS A 94 -43.11 4.10 20.20
CA HIS A 94 -42.73 3.86 18.81
C HIS A 94 -43.63 4.70 17.90
N PHE A 95 -43.06 5.71 17.23
CA PHE A 95 -43.75 6.49 16.21
C PHE A 95 -43.46 5.85 14.85
N PRO A 96 -44.39 5.08 14.26
CA PRO A 96 -44.21 4.65 12.88
C PRO A 96 -44.14 5.90 11.99
N GLU A 97 -43.13 5.99 11.13
CA GLU A 97 -43.15 6.98 10.06
C GLU A 97 -44.42 6.72 9.25
N GLU A 98 -45.31 7.71 9.20
CA GLU A 98 -46.41 7.70 8.24
C GLU A 98 -45.77 7.69 6.85
N THR A 99 -45.54 6.50 6.30
CA THR A 99 -45.46 6.31 4.85
C THR A 99 -46.83 6.67 4.31
N GLY A 100 -47.05 7.97 4.15
CA GLY A 100 -48.25 8.55 3.58
C GLY A 100 -48.46 7.96 2.20
N SER A 101 -49.41 7.05 2.12
CA SER A 101 -50.05 6.70 0.88
C SER A 101 -50.80 7.94 0.39
N ARG A 102 -50.26 8.57 -0.66
CA ARG A 102 -50.99 9.53 -1.46
C ARG A 102 -50.64 9.37 -2.92
#